data_AF-A0A537PEV5-F1
#
_entry.id   AF-A0A537PEV5-F1
#
_cell.length_a   1.000
_cell.length_b   1.000
_cell.length_c   1.000
_cell.angle_alpha   90.00
_cell.angle_beta   90.00
_cell.angle_gamma   90.00
#
_symmetry.space_group_name_H-M   'P 1'
#
loop_
_entity.id
_entity.type
_entity.pdbx_description
1 polymer ?
#
loop_
_entity_poly.entity_id
_entity_poly.type
_entity_poly.pdbx_seq_one_letter_code
_entity_poly.pdbx_strand_id
1 'polypeptide(L)'
;MPCASYVDPRLAAVYDHLNPPGKEDGFYAALAGAPPSIILDMGCGTGRFACQLAKLEHRVTGADPAGAMLGIARGREGGERVTWVETDAAGLHLATRFDLIIMTGHAFQTLLSDTEIHAALQAFAGHLGPCGKLAFETRNPLARMGDLDTGFVARNRQTA
;
A
#
# COMPACT_ATOMS: atom_id res chain seq x y z
N MET A 1 -16.15 -11.49 -0.04
CA MET A 1 -15.36 -11.84 -1.24
C MET A 1 -14.59 -10.63 -1.67
N PRO A 2 -13.31 -10.77 -2.09
CA PRO A 2 -12.61 -9.69 -2.78
C PRO A 2 -13.41 -9.26 -4.02
N CYS A 3 -13.30 -7.99 -4.41
CA CYS A 3 -13.96 -7.51 -5.62
C CYS A 3 -13.48 -8.34 -6.83
N ALA A 4 -14.41 -8.76 -7.70
CA ALA A 4 -14.09 -9.55 -8.90
C ALA A 4 -13.05 -8.86 -9.80
N SER A 5 -13.02 -7.52 -9.78
CA SER A 5 -12.04 -6.71 -10.52
C SER A 5 -10.59 -6.95 -10.11
N TYR A 6 -10.34 -7.52 -8.93
CA TYR A 6 -8.99 -7.76 -8.42
C TYR A 6 -8.48 -9.17 -8.72
N VAL A 7 -9.39 -10.13 -8.87
CA VAL A 7 -9.06 -11.55 -8.94
C VAL A 7 -9.23 -12.15 -10.34
N ASP A 8 -10.10 -11.59 -11.20
CA ASP A 8 -10.17 -11.99 -12.62
C ASP A 8 -9.04 -11.30 -13.41
N PRO A 9 -8.09 -12.04 -13.99
CA PRO A 9 -6.97 -11.47 -14.74
C PRO A 9 -7.38 -10.51 -15.87
N ARG A 10 -8.54 -10.72 -16.50
CA ARG A 10 -9.02 -9.86 -17.59
C ARG A 10 -9.50 -8.52 -17.07
N LEU A 11 -10.11 -8.48 -15.89
CA LEU A 11 -10.54 -7.23 -15.25
C LEU A 11 -9.34 -6.52 -14.62
N ALA A 12 -8.42 -7.26 -14.00
CA ALA A 12 -7.18 -6.70 -13.48
C ALA A 12 -6.35 -6.02 -14.59
N ALA A 13 -6.31 -6.60 -15.79
CA ALA A 13 -5.56 -6.05 -16.93
C ALA A 13 -6.03 -4.65 -17.38
N VAL A 14 -7.29 -4.29 -17.13
CA VAL A 14 -7.83 -2.96 -17.45
C VAL A 14 -7.87 -2.02 -16.24
N TYR A 15 -7.41 -2.48 -15.06
CA TYR A 15 -7.55 -1.75 -13.80
C TYR A 15 -6.92 -0.36 -13.84
N ASP A 16 -5.66 -0.25 -14.29
CA ASP A 16 -4.93 1.02 -14.37
C ASP A 16 -5.56 2.00 -15.37
N HIS A 17 -6.27 1.50 -16.40
CA HIS A 17 -6.99 2.34 -17.35
C HIS A 17 -8.25 2.96 -16.72
N LEU A 18 -8.91 2.20 -15.85
CA LEU A 18 -10.10 2.64 -15.12
C LEU A 18 -9.76 3.48 -13.87
N ASN A 19 -8.56 3.29 -13.32
CA ASN A 19 -8.07 3.95 -12.11
C ASN A 19 -6.73 4.63 -12.38
N PRO A 20 -6.72 5.74 -13.15
CA PRO A 20 -5.49 6.43 -13.49
C PRO A 20 -4.80 7.00 -12.22
N PRO A 21 -3.49 7.26 -12.29
CA PRO A 21 -2.75 7.90 -11.21
C PRO A 21 -3.42 9.16 -10.68
N GLY A 22 -3.57 9.23 -9.36
CA GLY A 22 -4.03 10.42 -8.65
C GLY A 22 -2.89 11.36 -8.26
N LYS A 23 -3.23 12.55 -7.74
CA LYS A 23 -2.24 13.53 -7.27
C LYS A 23 -1.66 13.14 -5.90
N GLU A 24 -2.29 12.21 -5.20
CA GLU A 24 -1.94 11.80 -3.84
C GLU A 24 -0.57 11.10 -3.77
N ASP A 25 -0.13 10.46 -4.86
CA ASP A 25 1.16 9.76 -4.94
C ASP A 25 2.34 10.65 -4.52
N GLY A 26 2.30 11.94 -4.86
CA GLY A 26 3.35 12.89 -4.50
C GLY A 26 3.44 13.11 -2.98
N PHE A 27 2.30 13.13 -2.28
CA PHE A 27 2.26 13.26 -0.83
C PHE A 27 2.87 12.03 -0.16
N TYR A 28 2.48 10.81 -0.58
CA TYR A 28 3.02 9.58 0.00
C TYR A 28 4.49 9.36 -0.35
N ALA A 29 4.93 9.73 -1.56
CA ALA A 29 6.33 9.68 -1.93
C ALA A 29 7.17 10.63 -1.05
N ALA A 30 6.66 11.83 -0.76
CA ALA A 30 7.34 12.76 0.15
C ALA A 30 7.45 12.22 1.60
N LEU A 31 6.50 11.39 2.06
CA LEU A 31 6.57 10.78 3.39
C LEU A 31 7.73 9.78 3.55
N ALA A 32 8.16 9.16 2.45
CA ALA A 32 9.29 8.24 2.41
C ALA A 32 10.63 8.93 2.72
N GLY A 33 10.74 10.23 2.43
CA GLY A 33 11.96 11.01 2.71
C GLY A 33 13.12 10.68 1.77
N ALA A 34 14.35 10.84 2.25
CA ALA A 34 15.55 10.58 1.45
C ALA A 34 15.78 9.05 1.31
N PRO A 35 16.10 8.56 0.09
CA PRO A 35 16.41 7.15 -0.10
C PRO A 35 17.79 6.75 0.48
N PRO A 36 18.00 5.46 0.81
CA PRO A 36 17.00 4.40 0.80
C PRO A 36 16.17 4.37 2.09
N SER A 37 14.85 4.32 1.94
CA SER A 37 13.92 3.97 3.03
C SER A 37 13.38 2.57 2.77
N ILE A 38 13.07 1.82 3.82
CA ILE A 38 12.47 0.49 3.74
C ILE A 38 10.96 0.64 3.81
N ILE A 39 10.26 0.36 2.72
CA ILE A 39 8.85 0.68 2.54
C ILE A 39 8.02 -0.59 2.28
N LEU A 40 6.88 -0.69 2.95
CA LEU A 40 5.82 -1.63 2.63
C LEU A 40 4.66 -0.90 1.96
N ASP A 41 4.34 -1.29 0.73
CA ASP A 41 3.11 -0.91 0.04
C ASP A 41 2.07 -2.02 0.24
N MET A 42 1.13 -1.83 1.17
CA MET A 42 0.13 -2.83 1.56
C MET A 42 -1.18 -2.59 0.81
N GLY A 43 -1.66 -3.62 0.10
CA GLY A 43 -2.70 -3.47 -0.92
C GLY A 43 -2.16 -2.83 -2.19
N CYS A 44 -0.94 -3.20 -2.61
CA CYS A 44 -0.21 -2.54 -3.70
C CYS A 44 -0.85 -2.72 -5.10
N GLY A 45 -1.83 -3.62 -5.24
CA GLY A 45 -2.54 -3.87 -6.49
C GLY A 45 -1.60 -4.20 -7.66
N THR A 46 -1.72 -3.44 -8.76
CA THR A 46 -0.87 -3.56 -9.97
C THR A 46 0.57 -3.08 -9.77
N GLY A 47 0.96 -2.78 -8.52
CA GLY A 47 2.33 -2.42 -8.15
C GLY A 47 2.78 -1.06 -8.65
N ARG A 48 1.86 -0.21 -9.12
CA ARG A 48 2.17 1.08 -9.74
C ARG A 48 3.04 1.94 -8.84
N PHE A 49 2.58 2.15 -7.62
CA PHE A 49 3.23 3.04 -6.68
C PHE A 49 4.48 2.41 -6.07
N ALA A 50 4.42 1.11 -5.71
CA ALA A 50 5.60 0.35 -5.33
C ALA A 50 6.76 0.45 -6.34
N CYS A 51 6.48 0.29 -7.65
CA CYS A 51 7.50 0.42 -8.69
C CYS A 51 8.03 1.86 -8.82
N GLN A 52 7.17 2.88 -8.65
CA GLN A 52 7.59 4.28 -8.63
C GLN A 52 8.55 4.56 -7.47
N LEU A 53 8.24 4.08 -6.26
CA LEU A 53 9.11 4.23 -5.09
C LEU A 53 10.43 3.48 -5.27
N ALA A 54 10.41 2.29 -5.88
CA ALA A 54 11.63 1.56 -6.20
C ALA A 54 12.51 2.32 -7.19
N LYS A 55 11.93 2.96 -8.22
CA LYS A 55 12.65 3.84 -9.16
C LYS A 55 13.28 5.07 -8.49
N LEU A 56 12.79 5.47 -7.32
CA LEU A 56 13.37 6.52 -6.48
C LEU A 56 14.44 5.99 -5.50
N GLU A 57 14.95 4.76 -5.73
CA GLU A 57 16.01 4.12 -4.95
C GLU A 57 15.61 3.71 -3.51
N HIS A 58 14.31 3.62 -3.21
CA HIS A 58 13.84 3.00 -1.97
C HIS A 58 13.84 1.46 -2.06
N ARG A 59 13.88 0.80 -0.90
CA ARG A 59 13.74 -0.66 -0.79
C ARG A 59 12.28 -0.98 -0.53
N VAL A 60 11.59 -1.51 -1.54
CA VAL A 60 10.14 -1.66 -1.52
C VAL A 60 9.72 -3.12 -1.45
N THR A 61 8.81 -3.42 -0.53
CA THR A 61 8.00 -4.64 -0.53
C THR A 61 6.57 -4.26 -0.91
N GLY A 62 6.03 -4.87 -1.96
CA GLY A 62 4.61 -4.77 -2.31
C GLY A 62 3.85 -6.01 -1.82
N ALA A 63 2.81 -5.81 -1.02
CA ALA A 63 1.95 -6.88 -0.52
C ALA A 63 0.52 -6.69 -1.01
N ASP A 64 -0.11 -7.75 -1.51
CA ASP A 64 -1.52 -7.74 -1.92
C ASP A 64 -2.11 -9.15 -1.87
N PRO A 65 -3.36 -9.36 -1.40
CA PRO A 65 -3.99 -10.68 -1.42
C PRO A 65 -4.44 -11.12 -2.83
N ALA A 66 -4.51 -10.21 -3.80
CA ALA A 66 -4.96 -10.51 -5.15
C ALA A 66 -3.79 -10.95 -6.05
N GLY A 67 -3.58 -12.27 -6.16
CA GLY A 67 -2.53 -12.84 -7.00
C GLY A 67 -2.56 -12.39 -8.48
N ALA A 68 -3.75 -12.11 -9.04
CA ALA A 68 -3.87 -11.59 -10.42
C ALA A 68 -3.28 -10.18 -10.55
N MET A 69 -3.47 -9.31 -9.55
CA MET A 69 -2.87 -7.98 -9.49
C MET A 69 -1.35 -8.06 -9.35
N LEU A 70 -0.86 -8.94 -8.47
CA LEU A 70 0.59 -9.18 -8.33
C LEU A 70 1.21 -9.77 -9.61
N GLY A 71 0.44 -10.52 -10.41
CA GLY A 71 0.86 -10.99 -11.73
C GLY A 71 1.21 -9.83 -12.67
N ILE A 72 0.37 -8.78 -12.67
CA ILE A 72 0.62 -7.54 -13.43
C ILE A 72 1.80 -6.77 -12.82
N ALA A 73 1.83 -6.64 -11.49
CA ALA A 73 2.86 -5.90 -10.76
C ALA A 73 4.27 -6.40 -11.07
N ARG A 74 4.47 -7.72 -11.10
CA ARG A 74 5.76 -8.36 -11.42
C ARG A 74 6.24 -8.08 -12.84
N GLY A 75 5.33 -7.86 -13.80
CA GLY A 75 5.66 -7.56 -15.19
C GLY A 75 5.89 -6.08 -15.49
N ARG A 76 5.71 -5.20 -14.50
CA ARG A 76 5.85 -3.77 -14.66
C ARG A 76 7.33 -3.38 -14.72
N GLU A 77 7.65 -2.33 -15.50
CA GLU A 77 8.99 -1.76 -15.50
C GLU A 77 9.39 -1.27 -14.09
N GLY A 78 10.50 -1.80 -13.56
CA GLY A 78 10.95 -1.56 -12.18
C GLY A 78 10.40 -2.58 -11.18
N GLY A 79 9.51 -3.48 -11.61
CA GLY A 79 8.92 -4.52 -10.77
C GLY A 79 9.94 -5.58 -10.34
N GLU A 80 11.04 -5.74 -11.07
CA GLU A 80 12.19 -6.57 -10.70
C GLU A 80 12.95 -6.05 -9.48
N ARG A 81 12.75 -4.78 -9.12
CA ARG A 81 13.37 -4.13 -7.96
C ARG A 81 12.51 -4.22 -6.69
N VAL A 82 11.28 -4.72 -6.81
CA VAL A 82 10.31 -4.80 -5.70
C VAL A 82 10.22 -6.24 -5.22
N THR A 83 10.15 -6.43 -3.89
CA THR A 83 9.82 -7.72 -3.30
C THR A 83 8.30 -7.89 -3.24
N TRP A 84 7.74 -8.89 -3.92
CA TRP A 84 6.29 -9.10 -3.99
C TRP A 84 5.83 -10.22 -3.05
N VAL A 85 4.82 -9.95 -2.22
CA VAL A 85 4.28 -10.90 -1.25
C VAL A 85 2.76 -11.02 -1.44
N GLU A 86 2.27 -12.24 -1.61
CA GLU A 86 0.83 -12.50 -1.67
C GLU A 86 0.31 -12.73 -0.25
N THR A 87 -0.29 -11.68 0.34
CA THR A 87 -0.84 -11.71 1.70
C THR A 87 -1.86 -10.60 1.88
N ASP A 88 -2.85 -10.83 2.74
CA ASP A 88 -3.62 -9.73 3.31
C ASP A 88 -2.87 -9.07 4.48
N ALA A 89 -3.45 -7.99 5.04
CA ALA A 89 -2.81 -7.21 6.09
C ALA A 89 -2.70 -7.97 7.42
N ALA A 90 -3.66 -8.86 7.72
CA ALA A 90 -3.70 -9.62 8.97
C ALA A 90 -2.71 -10.80 8.95
N GLY A 91 -2.47 -11.39 7.77
CA GLY A 91 -1.50 -12.45 7.52
C GLY A 91 -0.07 -11.97 7.33
N LEU A 92 0.18 -10.65 7.36
CA LEU A 92 1.50 -10.07 7.17
C LEU A 92 2.45 -10.57 8.27
N HIS A 93 3.42 -11.40 7.88
CA HIS A 93 4.45 -11.93 8.78
C HIS A 93 5.81 -11.92 8.08
N LEU A 94 6.54 -10.82 8.22
CA LEU A 94 7.85 -10.62 7.62
C LEU A 94 8.89 -10.36 8.72
N ALA A 95 10.11 -10.86 8.53
CA ALA A 95 11.23 -10.54 9.42
C ALA A 95 11.65 -9.06 9.34
N THR A 96 11.26 -8.37 8.27
CA THR A 96 11.65 -6.97 7.99
C THR A 96 10.83 -6.00 8.83
N ARG A 97 11.48 -4.91 9.27
CA ARG A 97 10.82 -3.73 9.82
C ARG A 97 10.90 -2.58 8.82
N PHE A 98 9.86 -1.77 8.75
CA PHE A 98 9.68 -0.73 7.74
C PHE A 98 9.78 0.67 8.36
N ASP A 99 10.43 1.58 7.65
CA ASP A 99 10.45 3.01 7.96
C ASP A 99 9.11 3.67 7.59
N LEU A 100 8.43 3.09 6.60
CA LEU A 100 7.13 3.53 6.12
C LEU A 100 6.28 2.33 5.69
N ILE A 101 5.07 2.24 6.24
CA ILE A 101 4.00 1.37 5.73
C ILE A 101 2.94 2.28 5.12
N ILE A 102 2.54 2.02 3.89
CA ILE A 102 1.50 2.77 3.20
C ILE A 102 0.34 1.87 2.75
N MET A 103 -0.85 2.44 2.69
CA MET A 103 -2.01 1.89 1.98
C MET A 103 -2.67 3.01 1.16
N THR A 104 -2.49 2.96 -0.16
CA THR A 104 -3.02 3.97 -1.10
C THR A 104 -4.08 3.35 -2.02
N GLY A 105 -4.73 4.17 -2.86
CA GLY A 105 -5.72 3.68 -3.81
C GLY A 105 -6.97 3.12 -3.13
N HIS A 106 -7.34 3.68 -1.97
CA HIS A 106 -8.46 3.24 -1.15
C HIS A 106 -8.35 1.81 -0.58
N ALA A 107 -7.16 1.19 -0.55
CA ALA A 107 -6.98 -0.17 -0.04
C ALA A 107 -7.49 -0.36 1.40
N PHE A 108 -7.40 0.67 2.25
CA PHE A 108 -7.91 0.59 3.63
C PHE A 108 -9.43 0.32 3.70
N GLN A 109 -10.20 0.78 2.71
CA GLN A 109 -11.66 0.61 2.67
C GLN A 109 -12.09 -0.83 2.38
N THR A 110 -11.17 -1.71 2.02
CA THR A 110 -11.48 -3.14 1.86
C THR A 110 -11.54 -3.88 3.20
N LEU A 111 -11.15 -3.24 4.31
CA LEU A 111 -11.31 -3.74 5.68
C LEU A 111 -12.73 -3.37 6.14
N LEU A 112 -13.62 -4.35 6.24
CA LEU A 112 -15.07 -4.12 6.36
C LEU A 112 -15.57 -4.17 7.80
N SER A 113 -14.72 -4.54 8.75
CA SER A 113 -15.06 -4.67 10.16
C SER A 113 -13.97 -4.08 11.07
N ASP A 114 -14.38 -3.66 12.26
CA ASP A 114 -13.46 -3.19 13.30
C ASP A 114 -12.42 -4.26 13.66
N THR A 115 -12.81 -5.54 13.60
CA THR A 115 -11.89 -6.67 13.83
C THR A 115 -10.79 -6.74 12.77
N GLU A 116 -11.14 -6.60 11.49
CA GLU A 116 -10.16 -6.59 10.39
C GLU A 116 -9.25 -5.36 10.47
N ILE A 117 -9.82 -4.18 10.76
CA ILE A 117 -9.06 -2.94 10.96
C ILE A 117 -8.08 -3.10 12.12
N HIS A 118 -8.55 -3.63 13.26
CA HIS A 118 -7.70 -3.82 14.44
C HIS A 118 -6.56 -4.80 14.18
N ALA A 119 -6.85 -5.93 13.53
CA ALA A 119 -5.84 -6.92 13.17
C ALA A 119 -4.77 -6.34 12.22
N ALA A 120 -5.19 -5.59 11.19
CA ALA A 120 -4.27 -4.92 10.27
C ALA A 120 -3.38 -3.91 11.00
N LEU A 121 -3.96 -3.04 11.84
CA LEU A 121 -3.21 -2.04 12.61
C LEU A 121 -2.22 -2.69 13.59
N GLN A 122 -2.59 -3.80 14.25
CA GLN A 122 -1.68 -4.57 15.10
C GLN A 122 -0.52 -5.16 14.30
N ALA A 123 -0.81 -5.76 13.14
CA ALA A 123 0.22 -6.30 12.25
C ALA A 123 1.19 -5.20 11.79
N PHE A 124 0.68 -4.05 11.36
CA PHE A 124 1.52 -2.91 10.95
C PHE A 124 2.36 -2.38 12.11
N ALA A 125 1.78 -2.20 13.30
CA ALA A 125 2.52 -1.76 14.48
C ALA A 125 3.68 -2.70 14.81
N GLY A 126 3.49 -4.02 14.66
CA GLY A 126 4.54 -5.02 14.83
C GLY A 126 5.65 -4.98 13.77
N HIS A 127 5.38 -4.40 12.60
CA HIS A 127 6.32 -4.29 11.48
C HIS A 127 6.94 -2.90 11.32
N LEU A 128 6.51 -1.89 12.09
CA LEU A 128 7.15 -0.57 12.06
C LEU A 128 8.51 -0.60 12.76
N GLY A 129 9.52 -0.05 12.11
CA GLY A 129 10.82 0.24 12.72
C GLY A 129 10.72 1.38 13.75
N PRO A 130 11.82 1.65 14.47
CA PRO A 130 11.94 2.85 15.30
C PRO A 130 11.65 4.11 14.48
N CYS A 131 10.82 5.01 15.00
CA CYS A 131 10.37 6.22 14.28
C CYS A 131 9.62 5.95 12.95
N GLY A 132 9.26 4.70 12.66
CA GLY A 132 8.53 4.32 11.46
C GLY A 132 7.15 4.96 11.40
N LYS A 133 6.64 5.16 10.17
CA LYS A 133 5.34 5.78 9.93
C LYS A 133 4.38 4.78 9.29
N LEU A 134 3.11 4.86 9.68
CA LEU A 134 2.00 4.25 8.95
C LEU A 134 1.21 5.37 8.30
N ALA A 135 0.95 5.30 6.99
CA ALA A 135 0.12 6.26 6.28
C ALA A 135 -0.94 5.56 5.44
N PHE A 136 -2.19 6.01 5.50
CA PHE A 136 -3.27 5.44 4.70
C PHE A 136 -4.34 6.49 4.44
N GLU A 137 -5.14 6.30 3.39
CA GLU A 137 -6.30 7.13 3.10
C GLU A 137 -7.62 6.39 3.30
N THR A 138 -8.64 7.17 3.60
CA THR A 138 -10.04 6.75 3.51
C THR A 138 -10.83 7.80 2.76
N ARG A 139 -11.90 7.37 2.09
CA ARG A 139 -12.86 8.30 1.51
C ARG A 139 -13.50 9.12 2.59
N ASN A 140 -13.58 10.42 2.35
CA ASN A 140 -14.35 11.32 3.17
C ASN A 140 -15.80 11.31 2.66
N PRO A 141 -16.78 10.73 3.40
CA PRO A 141 -18.17 10.67 2.92
C PRO A 141 -18.84 12.05 2.83
N LEU A 142 -18.22 13.09 3.40
CA LEU A 142 -18.69 14.47 3.31
C LEU A 142 -18.04 15.26 2.17
N ALA A 143 -17.03 14.69 1.51
CA ALA A 143 -16.33 15.32 0.41
C ALA A 143 -17.17 15.32 -0.88
N ARG A 144 -17.09 16.40 -1.66
CA ARG A 144 -17.74 16.51 -2.96
C ARG A 144 -16.88 15.89 -4.05
N MET A 145 -17.49 15.58 -5.19
CA MET A 145 -16.76 15.07 -6.35
C MET A 145 -15.66 16.07 -6.77
N GLY A 146 -14.39 15.65 -6.66
CA GLY A 146 -13.21 16.47 -6.95
C GLY A 146 -12.43 16.96 -5.73
N ASP A 147 -12.95 16.77 -4.51
CA ASP A 147 -12.20 16.99 -3.27
C ASP A 147 -11.21 15.83 -3.03
N LEU A 148 -10.12 16.11 -2.32
CA LEU A 148 -9.13 15.10 -1.94
C LEU A 148 -9.66 14.19 -0.82
N ASP A 149 -9.23 12.94 -0.84
CA ASP A 149 -9.45 11.98 0.25
C ASP A 149 -8.73 12.39 1.54
N THR A 150 -9.20 11.87 2.67
CA THR A 150 -8.58 12.13 3.97
C THR A 150 -7.43 11.17 4.21
N GLY A 151 -6.20 11.69 4.20
CA GLY A 151 -5.00 10.94 4.59
C GLY A 151 -4.74 10.97 6.10
N PHE A 152 -4.34 9.83 6.65
CA PHE A 152 -3.90 9.66 8.03
C PHE A 152 -2.42 9.30 8.07
N VAL A 153 -1.69 9.84 9.05
CA VAL A 153 -0.29 9.49 9.30
C VAL A 153 -0.10 9.24 10.80
N ALA A 154 0.25 8.02 11.16
CA ALA A 154 0.66 7.63 12.51
C ALA A 154 2.18 7.43 12.57
N ARG A 155 2.78 7.70 13.74
CA ARG A 155 4.22 7.48 13.99
C ARG A 155 4.40 6.49 15.12
N ASN A 156 5.30 5.53 14.96
CA ASN A 156 5.73 4.67 16.05
C ASN A 156 6.52 5.49 17.06
N ARG A 157 5.94 5.65 18.26
CA ARG A 157 6.53 6.39 19.39
C ARG A 157 7.25 5.50 20.39
N GLN A 158 7.62 4.26 20.03
CA GLN A 158 8.41 3.41 20.92
C GLN A 158 9.66 4.17 21.38
N THR A 159 9.62 4.63 22.64
CA THR A 159 10.75 5.22 23.35
C THR A 159 11.78 4.11 23.52
N ALA A 160 13.01 4.40 23.12
CA ALA A 160 14.17 3.54 23.37
C ALA A 160 14.33 3.20 24.86
#